data_AF-A0A920TLZ7-F1
#
_entry.id   AF-A0A920TLZ7-F1
#
_cell.length_a   1.000
_cell.length_b   1.000
_cell.length_c   1.000
_cell.angle_alpha   90.00
_cell.angle_beta   90.00
_cell.angle_gamma   90.00
#
_symmetry.space_group_name_H-M   'P 1'
#
loop_
_entity.id
_entity.type
_entity.pdbx_description
1 polymer ?
#
loop_
_entity_poly.entity_id
_entity_poly.type
_entity_poly.pdbx_seq_one_letter_code
_entity_poly.pdbx_strand_id
1 'polypeptide(L)'
;MDQETEESGKTGQILSGFLLDKIEERLQKKEQVILMQNRRGFSPIIRCGDCGVLDMCPDCNVPMAYHRTGPALKCHFCGHSIINFRLIAEVVIVQILK
;
A
#
# COMPACT_ATOMS: atom_id res chain seq x y z
N MET A 1 -3.49 -5.80 12.53
CA MET A 1 -2.49 -6.27 11.55
C MET A 1 -1.11 -5.85 12.07
N ASP A 2 -0.87 -6.09 13.36
CA ASP A 2 0.01 -5.22 14.17
C ASP A 2 1.06 -6.01 14.97
N GLN A 3 1.21 -7.31 14.71
CA GLN A 3 2.11 -8.19 15.48
C GLN A 3 3.41 -8.58 14.74
N GLU A 4 3.51 -8.43 13.41
CA GLU A 4 4.70 -8.87 12.66
C GLU A 4 5.84 -7.83 12.63
N THR A 5 5.53 -6.54 12.81
CA THR A 5 6.53 -5.46 12.76
C THR A 5 7.38 -5.36 14.02
N GLU A 6 6.92 -5.91 15.15
CA GLU A 6 7.61 -5.76 16.44
C GLU A 6 8.73 -6.78 16.67
N GLU A 7 8.71 -7.95 16.03
CA GLU A 7 9.67 -9.02 16.34
C GLU A 7 11.08 -8.83 15.72
N SER A 8 11.24 -7.93 14.75
CA SER A 8 12.51 -7.85 13.99
C SER A 8 13.39 -6.64 14.30
N GLY A 9 12.90 -5.65 15.05
CA GLY A 9 13.64 -4.42 15.35
C GLY A 9 14.00 -3.55 14.14
N LYS A 10 13.54 -3.88 12.93
CA LYS A 10 13.86 -3.18 11.68
C LYS A 10 12.69 -2.24 11.30
N THR A 11 12.69 -1.03 11.84
CA THR A 11 11.68 0.01 11.54
C THR A 11 11.90 0.63 10.15
N GLY A 12 10.81 1.01 9.47
CA GLY A 12 10.87 1.72 8.17
C GLY A 12 11.07 0.85 6.92
N GLN A 13 10.96 -0.48 7.02
CA GLN A 13 11.13 -1.38 5.88
C GLN A 13 9.80 -1.78 5.21
N ILE A 14 9.83 -2.01 3.90
CA ILE A 14 8.66 -2.40 3.09
C ILE A 14 8.26 -3.87 3.32
N LEU A 15 9.22 -4.72 3.70
CA LEU A 15 9.01 -6.14 4.01
C LEU A 15 9.06 -6.36 5.52
N SER A 16 8.27 -7.29 6.04
CA SER A 16 8.35 -7.69 7.44
C SER A 16 9.74 -8.25 7.76
N GLY A 17 10.25 -8.00 8.95
CA GLY A 17 11.61 -8.45 9.25
C GLY A 17 11.74 -9.97 9.37
N PHE A 18 10.67 -10.68 9.74
CA PHE A 18 10.64 -12.15 9.63
C PHE A 18 10.92 -12.63 8.20
N LEU A 19 10.29 -11.99 7.20
CA LEU A 19 10.54 -12.31 5.80
C LEU A 19 11.98 -11.98 5.41
N LEU A 20 12.51 -10.83 5.84
CA LEU A 20 13.89 -10.44 5.57
C LEU A 20 14.91 -11.43 6.14
N ASP A 21 14.70 -11.90 7.37
CA ASP A 21 15.61 -12.85 8.02
C ASP A 21 15.59 -14.20 7.28
N LYS A 22 14.41 -14.63 6.80
CA LYS A 22 14.31 -15.83 5.96
C LYS A 22 14.95 -15.66 4.59
N ILE A 23 14.85 -14.48 3.97
CA ILE A 23 15.55 -14.17 2.73
C ILE A 23 17.07 -14.26 2.94
N GLU A 24 17.58 -13.65 4.01
CA GLU A 24 19.00 -13.66 4.34
C GLU A 24 19.52 -15.10 4.55
N GLU A 25 18.77 -15.95 5.25
CA GLU A 25 19.11 -17.36 5.46
C GLU A 25 19.27 -18.12 4.13
N ARG A 26 18.44 -17.85 3.12
CA ARG A 26 18.56 -18.49 1.79
C ARG A 26 19.74 -17.95 1.00
N LEU A 27 19.97 -16.64 1.05
CA LEU A 27 21.11 -16.02 0.37
C LEU A 27 22.44 -16.50 0.94
N GLN A 28 22.56 -16.69 2.26
CA GLN A 28 23.75 -17.27 2.90
C GLN A 28 24.05 -18.71 2.42
N LYS A 29 23.00 -19.46 2.06
CA LYS A 29 23.11 -20.81 1.46
C LYS A 29 23.41 -20.79 -0.04
N LYS A 30 23.60 -19.60 -0.63
CA LYS A 30 23.75 -19.38 -2.09
C LYS A 30 22.53 -19.85 -2.89
N GLU A 31 21.36 -19.84 -2.27
CA GLU A 31 20.09 -20.16 -2.93
C GLU A 31 19.43 -18.89 -3.49
N GLN A 32 18.49 -19.08 -4.42
CA GLN A 32 17.72 -17.99 -5.00
C GLN A 32 16.38 -17.81 -4.29
N VAL A 33 15.94 -16.56 -4.19
CA VAL A 33 14.62 -16.21 -3.67
C VAL A 33 13.79 -15.59 -4.79
N ILE A 34 12.57 -16.10 -4.97
CA ILE A 34 11.57 -15.50 -5.85
C ILE A 34 10.49 -14.86 -4.97
N LEU A 35 10.31 -13.54 -5.11
CA LEU A 35 9.20 -12.81 -4.49
C LEU A 35 8.08 -12.62 -5.51
N MET A 36 6.95 -13.29 -5.27
CA MET A 36 5.77 -13.18 -6.12
C MET A 36 4.93 -11.99 -5.66
N GLN A 37 4.83 -10.97 -6.51
CA GLN A 37 3.94 -9.83 -6.30
C GLN A 37 2.73 -9.95 -7.24
N ASN A 38 1.53 -9.76 -6.69
CA ASN A 38 0.31 -9.76 -7.49
C ASN A 38 0.32 -8.55 -8.45
N ARG A 39 0.33 -8.80 -9.77
CA ARG A 39 0.35 -7.76 -10.80
C ARG A 39 -0.96 -7.66 -11.59
N ARG A 40 -2.14 -7.71 -10.96
CA ARG A 40 -3.41 -7.44 -11.65
C ARG A 40 -4.15 -6.28 -11.03
N GLY A 41 -4.35 -5.23 -11.84
CA GLY A 41 -5.17 -4.06 -11.52
C GLY A 41 -4.57 -3.20 -10.41
N PHE A 42 -3.45 -2.53 -10.69
CA PHE A 42 -2.96 -1.48 -9.80
C PHE A 42 -3.94 -0.31 -9.87
N SER A 43 -4.98 -0.37 -9.04
CA SER A 43 -5.83 0.77 -8.77
C SER A 43 -5.05 1.64 -7.79
N PRO A 44 -4.64 2.87 -8.18
CA PRO A 44 -3.84 3.70 -7.30
C PRO A 44 -4.70 4.04 -6.08
N ILE A 45 -4.33 3.50 -4.93
CA ILE A 45 -4.96 3.85 -3.66
C ILE A 45 -4.13 4.95 -3.01
N ILE A 46 -4.81 5.87 -2.32
CA ILE A 46 -4.13 6.89 -1.53
C ILE A 46 -3.88 6.35 -0.13
N ARG A 47 -2.62 6.47 0.31
CA ARG A 47 -2.17 6.16 1.66
C ARG A 47 -1.51 7.41 2.24
N CYS A 48 -1.86 7.78 3.47
CA CYS A 48 -1.13 8.81 4.21
C CYS A 48 0.31 8.35 4.45
N GLY A 49 1.29 9.20 4.15
CA GLY A 49 2.71 8.89 4.37
C GLY A 49 3.08 8.77 5.85
N ASP A 50 2.44 9.58 6.71
CA ASP A 50 2.78 9.68 8.13
C ASP A 50 2.15 8.57 8.98
N CYS A 51 0.84 8.36 8.83
CA CYS A 51 0.09 7.41 9.67
C CYS A 51 -0.32 6.13 8.91
N GLY A 52 -0.08 6.05 7.61
CA GLY A 52 -0.37 4.87 6.82
C GLY A 52 -1.85 4.58 6.57
N VAL A 53 -2.76 5.48 6.99
CA VAL A 53 -4.22 5.34 6.82
C VAL A 53 -4.59 5.41 5.34
N LEU A 54 -5.57 4.60 4.94
CA LEU A 54 -6.17 4.58 3.61
C LEU A 54 -7.53 5.26 3.62
N ASP A 55 -7.88 5.93 2.54
CA ASP A 55 -9.24 6.44 2.35
C ASP A 55 -10.19 5.28 1.99
N MET A 56 -11.11 4.96 2.91
CA MET A 56 -12.07 3.86 2.77
C MET A 56 -13.42 4.35 2.28
N CYS A 57 -14.07 3.57 1.43
CA CYS A 57 -15.45 3.81 0.99
C CYS A 57 -16.41 3.58 2.17
N PRO A 58 -17.29 4.55 2.51
CA PRO A 58 -18.24 4.39 3.62
C PRO A 58 -19.28 3.30 3.38
N ASP A 59 -19.58 3.00 2.11
CA ASP A 59 -20.64 2.07 1.73
C ASP A 59 -20.15 0.61 1.56
N CYS A 60 -18.88 0.43 1.21
CA CYS A 60 -18.32 -0.89 0.88
C CYS A 60 -17.20 -1.33 1.81
N ASN A 61 -16.67 -0.43 2.66
CA ASN A 61 -15.51 -0.67 3.50
C ASN A 61 -14.31 -1.24 2.72
N VAL A 62 -14.07 -0.70 1.52
CA VAL A 62 -12.92 -1.01 0.65
C VAL A 62 -12.14 0.27 0.32
N PRO A 63 -10.84 0.19 0.03
CA PRO A 63 -10.04 1.36 -0.35
C PRO A 63 -10.59 2.05 -1.61
N MET A 64 -10.66 3.38 -1.58
CA MET A 64 -11.04 4.16 -2.76
C MET A 64 -9.86 4.33 -3.72
N ALA A 65 -10.16 4.32 -5.00
CA ALA A 65 -9.18 4.51 -6.08
C ALA A 65 -9.03 5.97 -6.43
N TYR A 66 -7.80 6.45 -6.58
CA TYR A 66 -7.49 7.77 -7.08
C TYR A 66 -7.58 7.83 -8.60
N HIS A 67 -8.18 8.90 -9.12
CA HIS A 67 -8.20 9.16 -10.56
C HIS A 67 -7.64 10.55 -10.83
N ARG A 68 -6.63 10.64 -11.72
CA ARG A 68 -6.01 11.92 -12.12
C ARG A 68 -6.96 12.81 -12.92
N THR A 69 -7.94 12.20 -13.59
CA THR A 69 -8.97 12.90 -14.38
C THR A 69 -10.35 12.47 -13.90
N GLY A 70 -11.21 13.44 -13.61
CA GLY A 70 -12.55 13.19 -13.05
C GLY A 70 -12.58 13.31 -11.52
N PRO A 71 -13.47 12.58 -10.82
CA PRO A 71 -13.51 12.60 -9.36
C PRO A 71 -12.19 12.09 -8.77
N ALA A 72 -11.61 12.85 -7.84
CA ALA A 72 -10.31 12.56 -7.26
C ALA A 72 -10.24 11.16 -6.63
N LEU A 73 -11.30 10.74 -5.93
CA LEU A 73 -11.43 9.38 -5.38
C LEU A 73 -12.73 8.73 -5.85
N LYS A 74 -12.66 7.44 -6.21
CA LYS A 74 -13.81 6.65 -6.65
C LYS A 74 -13.77 5.23 -6.10
N CYS A 75 -14.89 4.78 -5.54
CA CYS A 75 -15.14 3.37 -5.29
C CYS A 75 -15.59 2.68 -6.57
N HIS A 76 -14.89 1.62 -6.98
CA HIS A 76 -15.25 0.86 -8.18
C HIS A 76 -16.40 -0.14 -7.97
N PHE A 77 -16.75 -0.44 -6.72
CA PHE A 77 -17.83 -1.37 -6.40
C PHE A 77 -19.20 -0.69 -6.38
N CYS A 78 -19.34 0.41 -5.64
CA CYS A 78 -20.62 1.13 -5.52
C CYS A 78 -20.69 2.43 -6.34
N GLY A 79 -19.56 2.91 -6.88
CA GLY A 79 -19.52 4.17 -7.63
C GLY A 79 -19.42 5.44 -6.78
N HIS A 80 -19.39 5.34 -5.44
CA HIS A 80 -19.17 6.49 -4.53
C HIS A 80 -17.95 7.30 -4.98
N SER A 81 -18.07 8.63 -5.05
CA SER A 81 -17.01 9.48 -5.60
C SER A 81 -16.83 10.77 -4.81
N ILE A 82 -15.59 11.14 -4.53
CA ILE A 82 -15.22 12.41 -3.89
C ILE A 82 -14.54 13.29 -4.94
N ILE A 83 -15.12 14.46 -5.18
CA ILE A 83 -14.67 15.40 -6.23
C ILE A 83 -13.68 16.43 -5.65
N ASN A 84 -13.87 16.82 -4.39
CA ASN A 84 -13.09 17.88 -3.76
C ASN A 84 -12.22 17.29 -2.65
N PHE A 85 -11.14 16.62 -3.04
CA PHE A 85 -10.18 16.06 -2.10
C PHE A 85 -9.17 17.15 -1.70
N ARG A 86 -9.36 17.74 -0.52
CA ARG A 86 -8.39 18.67 0.05
C ARG A 86 -7.21 17.84 0.56
N LEU A 87 -6.12 17.85 -0.23
CA LEU A 87 -4.85 17.21 0.10
C LEU A 87 -4.40 17.65 1.50
N ILE A 88 -4.61 16.79 2.49
CA ILE A 88 -3.94 16.91 3.78
C ILE A 88 -2.51 16.41 3.55
N ALA A 89 -1.56 17.12 4.15
CA ALA A 89 -0.12 17.06 3.96
C ALA A 89 0.45 15.66 3.65
N GLU A 90 1.38 15.63 2.68
CA GLU A 90 2.33 14.54 2.42
C GLU A 90 1.73 13.16 2.08
N VAL A 91 0.76 13.16 1.16
CA VAL A 91 0.32 11.92 0.48
C VAL A 91 1.46 11.41 -0.42
N VAL A 92 2.08 10.30 -0.01
CA VAL A 92 2.83 9.45 -0.93
C VAL A 92 1.81 8.78 -1.84
N ILE A 93 1.65 9.32 -3.05
CA ILE A 93 0.99 8.58 -4.13
C ILE A 93 1.85 7.34 -4.36
N VAL A 94 1.42 6.21 -3.81
CA VAL A 94 2.10 4.93 -3.99
C VAL A 94 2.07 4.61 -5.49
N GLN A 95 3.20 4.89 -6.15
CA GLN A 95 3.52 4.63 -7.56
C GLN A 95 2.50 5.12 -8.61
N ILE A 96 2.62 6.39 -9.03
CA ILE A 96 2.35 6.78 -10.43
C ILE A 96 3.43 7.75 -10.93
N LEU A 97 4.69 7.34 -10.85
CA LEU A 97 5.77 7.94 -11.63
C LEU A 97 6.56 6.82 -12.32
N LYS A 98 5.90 6.19 -13.28
CA LYS A 98 6.50 5.89 -14.58
C LYS A 98 5.64 6.57 -15.63
#